data_AF-Q7NC48-F1
#
_entry.id   AF-Q7NC48-F1
#
_cell.length_a   1.000
_cell.length_b   1.000
_cell.length_c   1.000
_cell.angle_alpha   90.00
_cell.angle_beta   90.00
_cell.angle_gamma   90.00
#
_symmetry.space_group_name_H-M   'P 1'
#
loop_
_entity.id
_entity.type
_entity.pdbx_description
1 polymer ?
#
loop_
_entity_poly.entity_id
_entity_poly.type
_entity_poly.pdbx_seq_one_letter_code
_entity_poly.pdbx_strand_id
1 'polypeptide(L)'
;MKFTKFLLVAGTLGLSVSFVSACTNSASNIPADSKPFWENLSNQYSVTKFSDEQIKNNLQKAKLLRWTDGDTPVIQFYQADNPDQLSNETSSIRIEGIDTPEKTRVADNNVRVPSGEPELKYAEAATQFAQRTVPEGSDVYFWYSGSKSFNRLVGTIYYGFDPAKKTAINYGAQVVLNGLAIPLIKSVTSLLDQNSEIYVSTRPIGIAANLAILNKMNIWSLDSDLNKSLKDIYNVRGVDSSWVSYLYPGTNNYKTYARKGPDANDYVQTIWPFYE
;
A
#
# COMPACT_ATOMS: atom_id res chain seq x y z
N MET A 1 43.82 9.97 82.52
CA MET A 1 42.47 10.48 82.87
C MET A 1 41.72 10.78 81.58
N LYS A 2 40.45 10.36 81.46
CA LYS A 2 39.45 10.68 80.43
C LYS A 2 39.43 9.86 79.10
N PHE A 3 38.61 8.82 79.13
CA PHE A 3 37.44 8.52 78.28
C PHE A 3 37.44 8.87 76.77
N THR A 4 37.30 7.79 75.98
CA THR A 4 36.41 7.57 74.81
C THR A 4 36.27 8.64 73.73
N LYS A 5 36.38 8.20 72.47
CA LYS A 5 35.21 8.08 71.58
C LYS A 5 35.52 7.20 70.35
N PHE A 6 34.62 6.24 70.14
CA PHE A 6 34.37 5.56 68.88
C PHE A 6 34.19 6.59 67.75
N LEU A 7 34.82 6.37 66.60
CA LEU A 7 34.34 6.92 65.34
C LEU A 7 34.24 5.77 64.33
N LEU A 8 33.01 5.42 63.99
CA LEU A 8 32.69 4.65 62.79
C LEU A 8 33.16 5.46 61.57
N VAL A 9 34.06 4.88 60.78
CA VAL A 9 34.24 5.32 59.39
C VAL A 9 33.16 4.62 58.58
N ALA A 10 32.07 5.35 58.32
CA ALA A 10 31.07 4.96 57.33
C ALA A 10 31.74 5.01 55.95
N GLY A 11 32.12 3.85 55.42
CA GLY A 11 32.50 3.72 54.02
C GLY A 11 31.27 3.91 53.14
N THR A 12 31.11 5.09 52.58
CA THR A 12 30.22 5.32 51.44
C THR A 12 30.80 4.60 50.23
N LEU A 13 30.44 3.33 50.05
CA LEU A 13 30.50 2.68 48.74
C LEU A 13 29.51 3.41 47.84
N GLY A 14 30.03 4.35 47.06
CA GLY A 14 29.32 4.94 45.94
C GLY A 14 29.04 3.84 44.92
N LEU A 15 27.91 3.16 45.08
CA LEU A 15 27.28 2.43 43.99
C LEU A 15 26.84 3.48 42.98
N SER A 16 27.70 3.74 41.99
CA SER A 16 27.27 4.30 40.72
C SER A 16 26.27 3.32 40.12
N VAL A 17 24.99 3.52 40.43
CA VAL A 17 23.91 2.87 39.70
C VAL A 17 23.96 3.50 38.32
N SER A 18 24.63 2.81 37.39
CA SER A 18 24.44 3.08 35.97
C SER A 18 22.94 2.94 35.73
N PHE A 19 22.25 4.07 35.53
CA PHE A 19 20.95 4.07 34.89
C PHE A 19 21.18 3.57 33.46
N VAL A 20 21.27 2.25 33.32
CA VAL A 20 20.93 1.61 32.06
C VAL A 20 19.46 1.89 31.94
N SER A 21 19.13 2.94 31.18
CA SER A 21 17.79 3.12 30.65
C SER A 21 17.52 1.84 29.87
N ALA A 22 16.81 0.91 30.50
CA ALA A 22 16.26 -0.23 29.81
C ALA A 22 15.24 0.37 28.85
N CYS A 23 15.67 0.62 27.61
CA CYS A 23 14.79 0.55 26.48
C CYS A 23 14.17 -0.84 26.57
N THR A 24 12.99 -0.93 27.18
CA THR A 24 12.11 -2.07 27.03
C THR A 24 11.80 -2.12 25.54
N ASN A 25 12.61 -2.86 24.80
CA ASN A 25 12.17 -3.48 23.58
C ASN A 25 11.01 -4.37 23.99
N SER A 26 9.81 -3.82 23.92
CA SER A 26 8.59 -4.59 23.83
C SER A 26 8.67 -5.33 22.50
N ALA A 27 9.51 -6.36 22.43
CA ALA A 27 9.34 -7.43 21.49
C ALA A 27 7.99 -8.04 21.87
N SER A 28 6.96 -7.63 21.15
CA SER A 28 5.65 -8.25 21.23
C SER A 28 5.86 -9.75 21.03
N ASN A 29 5.56 -10.53 22.06
CA ASN A 29 5.44 -11.98 21.94
C ASN A 29 4.21 -12.26 21.08
N ILE A 30 4.37 -12.11 19.77
CA ILE A 30 3.45 -12.50 18.71
C ILE A 30 3.56 -14.03 18.65
N PRO A 31 2.53 -14.81 19.05
CA PRO A 31 2.54 -16.27 18.93
C PRO A 31 2.98 -16.70 17.53
N ALA A 32 3.72 -17.82 17.41
CA ALA A 32 4.25 -18.30 16.13
C ALA A 32 3.17 -18.51 15.04
N ASP A 33 1.90 -18.64 15.42
CA ASP A 33 0.74 -18.77 14.52
C ASP A 33 -0.07 -17.48 14.34
N SER A 34 0.31 -16.38 15.00
CA SER A 34 -0.38 -15.11 14.82
C SER A 34 0.14 -14.42 13.58
N LYS A 35 -0.76 -14.30 12.61
CA LYS A 35 -0.53 -13.54 11.38
C LYS A 35 -0.13 -12.10 11.74
N PRO A 36 0.88 -11.52 11.07
CA PRO A 36 1.23 -10.11 11.25
C PRO A 36 -0.04 -9.26 11.17
N PHE A 37 -0.16 -8.22 12.00
CA PHE A 37 -1.31 -7.31 12.01
C PHE A 37 -1.72 -6.84 10.58
N TRP A 38 -0.72 -6.64 9.72
CA TRP A 38 -0.89 -6.26 8.31
C TRP A 38 -1.56 -7.33 7.43
N GLU A 39 -1.39 -8.63 7.71
CA GLU A 39 -2.08 -9.70 6.98
C GLU A 39 -3.58 -9.70 7.27
N ASN A 40 -3.99 -9.35 8.49
CA ASN A 40 -5.41 -9.20 8.83
C ASN A 40 -6.01 -7.94 8.17
N LEU A 41 -5.28 -6.82 8.15
CA LEU A 41 -5.69 -5.60 7.43
C LEU A 41 -5.78 -5.84 5.92
N SER A 42 -4.83 -6.58 5.36
CA SER A 42 -4.80 -7.00 3.95
C SER A 42 -6.11 -7.70 3.58
N ASN A 43 -6.53 -8.70 4.35
CA ASN A 43 -7.76 -9.45 4.09
C ASN A 43 -9.06 -8.64 4.29
N GLN A 44 -9.04 -7.55 5.06
CA GLN A 44 -10.24 -6.76 5.31
C GLN A 44 -10.42 -5.61 4.33
N TYR A 45 -9.33 -4.93 3.94
CA TYR A 45 -9.40 -3.63 3.25
C TYR A 45 -9.03 -3.66 1.78
N SER A 46 -8.36 -4.72 1.32
CA SER A 46 -8.03 -4.91 -0.09
C SER A 46 -8.97 -5.87 -0.82
N VAL A 47 -9.87 -6.53 -0.08
CA VAL A 47 -10.80 -7.50 -0.65
C VAL A 47 -11.98 -6.76 -1.24
N THR A 48 -12.19 -6.95 -2.54
CA THR A 48 -13.35 -6.45 -3.27
C THR A 48 -14.39 -7.55 -3.35
N LYS A 49 -15.65 -7.19 -3.07
CA LYS A 49 -16.82 -8.04 -3.30
C LYS A 49 -17.50 -7.62 -4.60
N PHE A 50 -17.89 -8.60 -5.40
CA PHE A 50 -18.52 -8.39 -6.70
C PHE A 50 -19.97 -8.87 -6.71
N SER A 51 -20.81 -8.22 -7.53
CA SER A 51 -22.09 -8.77 -7.97
C SER A 51 -21.88 -9.81 -9.08
N ASP A 52 -22.89 -10.64 -9.36
CA ASP A 52 -22.84 -11.60 -10.46
C ASP A 52 -22.69 -10.90 -11.82
N GLU A 53 -23.34 -9.74 -11.97
CA GLU A 53 -23.26 -8.93 -13.18
C GLU A 53 -21.84 -8.39 -13.38
N GLN A 54 -21.20 -7.90 -12.31
CA GLN A 54 -19.82 -7.43 -12.36
C GLN A 54 -18.83 -8.55 -12.70
N ILE A 55 -19.03 -9.74 -12.12
CA ILE A 55 -18.20 -10.91 -12.46
C ILE A 55 -18.34 -11.23 -13.96
N LYS A 56 -19.57 -11.28 -14.47
CA LYS A 56 -19.84 -11.65 -15.86
C LYS A 56 -19.35 -10.61 -16.86
N ASN A 57 -19.53 -9.33 -16.56
CA ASN A 57 -19.34 -8.25 -17.54
C ASN A 57 -17.96 -7.60 -17.46
N ASN A 58 -17.30 -7.62 -16.29
CA ASN A 58 -16.10 -6.83 -16.05
C ASN A 58 -14.87 -7.67 -15.70
N LEU A 59 -15.02 -8.85 -15.10
CA LEU A 59 -13.88 -9.71 -14.75
C LEU A 59 -13.52 -10.66 -15.87
N GLN A 60 -12.33 -10.46 -16.44
CA GLN A 60 -11.76 -11.34 -17.46
C GLN A 60 -10.65 -12.19 -16.83
N LYS A 61 -10.75 -13.52 -16.95
CA LYS A 61 -9.71 -14.41 -16.45
C LYS A 61 -8.45 -14.25 -17.32
N ALA A 62 -7.29 -14.17 -16.68
CA ALA A 62 -6.01 -14.08 -17.35
C ALA A 62 -4.93 -14.83 -16.56
N LYS A 63 -3.82 -15.12 -17.22
CA LYS A 63 -2.59 -15.62 -16.62
C LYS A 63 -1.58 -14.51 -16.52
N LEU A 64 -1.01 -14.32 -15.33
CA LEU A 64 0.12 -13.41 -15.15
C LEU A 64 1.36 -14.04 -15.77
N LEU A 65 1.98 -13.36 -16.73
CA LEU A 65 3.20 -13.84 -17.36
C LEU A 65 4.45 -13.32 -16.63
N ARG A 66 4.49 -12.03 -16.32
CA ARG A 66 5.61 -11.40 -15.60
C ARG A 66 5.24 -10.03 -15.06
N TRP A 67 6.04 -9.53 -14.12
CA TRP A 67 6.03 -8.13 -13.69
C TRP A 67 7.15 -7.36 -14.39
N THR A 68 6.83 -6.22 -15.01
CA THR A 68 7.86 -5.31 -15.53
C THR A 68 8.43 -4.47 -14.39
N ASP A 69 7.58 -3.99 -13.49
CA ASP A 69 7.87 -3.24 -12.26
C ASP A 69 6.71 -3.45 -11.27
N GLY A 70 6.62 -2.63 -10.21
CA GLY A 70 5.62 -2.79 -9.16
C GLY A 70 4.17 -2.50 -9.55
N ASP A 71 3.90 -1.88 -10.71
CA ASP A 71 2.54 -1.56 -11.16
C ASP A 71 2.26 -1.88 -12.64
N THR A 72 3.21 -2.52 -13.32
CA THR A 72 3.10 -2.89 -14.73
C THR A 72 3.24 -4.40 -14.94
N PRO A 73 2.18 -5.20 -14.72
CA PRO A 73 2.18 -6.62 -15.07
C PRO A 73 1.97 -6.82 -16.58
N VAL A 74 2.44 -7.96 -17.07
CA VAL A 74 2.13 -8.48 -18.40
C VAL A 74 1.29 -9.74 -18.23
N ILE A 75 0.12 -9.76 -18.87
CA ILE A 75 -0.84 -10.86 -18.77
C ILE A 75 -1.18 -11.44 -20.14
N GLN A 76 -1.78 -12.62 -20.13
CA GLN A 76 -2.37 -13.28 -21.29
C GLN A 76 -3.78 -13.74 -20.93
N PHE A 77 -4.77 -13.38 -21.72
CA PHE A 77 -6.17 -13.69 -21.42
C PHE A 77 -6.51 -15.15 -21.71
N TYR A 78 -7.42 -15.73 -20.94
CA TYR A 78 -8.08 -16.97 -21.34
C TYR A 78 -9.12 -16.69 -22.43
N GLN A 79 -9.35 -17.65 -23.32
CA GLN A 79 -10.34 -17.53 -24.39
C GLN A 79 -11.75 -17.58 -23.81
N ALA A 80 -12.66 -16.78 -24.37
CA ALA A 80 -14.03 -16.66 -23.85
C ALA A 80 -14.87 -17.92 -24.11
N ASP A 81 -14.62 -18.60 -25.22
CA ASP A 81 -15.26 -19.85 -25.65
C ASP A 81 -14.56 -21.10 -25.09
N ASN A 82 -13.31 -20.97 -24.66
CA ASN A 82 -12.55 -22.03 -24.00
C ASN A 82 -11.74 -21.48 -22.80
N PRO A 83 -12.33 -21.43 -21.59
CA PRO A 83 -11.75 -20.74 -20.43
C PRO A 83 -10.49 -21.42 -19.85
N ASP A 84 -10.08 -22.57 -20.39
CA ASP A 84 -8.84 -23.27 -20.04
C ASP A 84 -7.71 -23.04 -21.07
N GLN A 85 -8.03 -22.39 -22.20
CA GLN A 85 -7.06 -22.10 -23.26
C GLN A 85 -6.65 -20.62 -23.22
N LEU A 86 -5.35 -20.35 -23.32
CA LEU A 86 -4.83 -18.99 -23.42
C LEU A 86 -5.01 -18.43 -24.85
N SER A 87 -5.25 -17.13 -24.95
CA SER A 87 -5.25 -16.40 -26.22
C SER A 87 -3.82 -16.29 -26.77
N ASN A 88 -3.65 -15.97 -28.04
CA ASN A 88 -2.31 -15.77 -28.64
C ASN A 88 -1.71 -14.40 -28.32
N GLU A 89 -2.46 -13.51 -27.67
CA GLU A 89 -2.08 -12.13 -27.44
C GLU A 89 -1.67 -11.89 -25.99
N THR A 90 -0.61 -11.10 -25.80
CA THR A 90 -0.19 -10.63 -24.47
C THR A 90 -0.49 -9.15 -24.33
N SER A 91 -0.81 -8.73 -23.12
CA SER A 91 -1.14 -7.34 -22.80
C SER A 91 -0.29 -6.85 -21.64
N SER A 92 0.40 -5.73 -21.85
CA SER A 92 0.99 -4.97 -20.76
C SER A 92 -0.10 -4.12 -20.11
N ILE A 93 -0.17 -4.17 -18.79
CA ILE A 93 -1.21 -3.54 -18.00
C ILE A 93 -0.60 -2.39 -17.21
N ARG A 94 -1.29 -1.26 -17.11
CA ARG A 94 -1.02 -0.24 -16.10
C ARG A 94 -2.06 -0.40 -15.00
N ILE A 95 -1.63 -0.72 -13.79
CA ILE A 95 -2.56 -0.80 -12.67
C ILE A 95 -3.18 0.58 -12.43
N GLU A 96 -4.51 0.61 -12.43
CA GLU A 96 -5.28 1.81 -12.26
C GLU A 96 -5.18 2.36 -10.83
N GLY A 97 -5.16 3.68 -10.70
CA GLY A 97 -5.30 4.36 -9.41
C GLY A 97 -4.06 4.29 -8.52
N ILE A 98 -2.92 3.80 -9.00
CA ILE A 98 -1.65 3.78 -8.26
C ILE A 98 -0.47 4.26 -9.12
N ASP A 99 0.62 4.64 -8.46
CA ASP A 99 1.94 4.80 -9.06
C ASP A 99 3.04 4.27 -8.13
N THR A 100 3.92 3.46 -8.69
CA THR A 100 5.15 3.01 -8.02
C THR A 100 6.33 3.89 -8.42
N PRO A 101 7.38 4.00 -7.60
CA PRO A 101 8.60 4.70 -7.99
C PRO A 101 9.28 4.05 -9.21
N GLU A 102 10.01 4.81 -10.02
CA GLU A 102 10.58 4.29 -11.26
C GLU A 102 11.92 3.59 -11.04
N LYS A 103 12.13 2.41 -11.65
CA LYS A 103 13.45 1.76 -11.67
C LYS A 103 14.46 2.44 -12.59
N THR A 104 13.98 3.17 -13.59
CA THR A 104 14.84 3.77 -14.61
C THR A 104 14.37 5.15 -14.99
N ARG A 105 15.32 6.02 -15.36
CA ARG A 105 15.10 7.38 -15.86
C ARG A 105 15.72 7.56 -17.24
N VAL A 106 15.25 8.55 -17.97
CA VAL A 106 15.84 8.95 -19.26
C VAL A 106 17.02 9.87 -19.01
N ALA A 107 18.19 9.53 -19.54
CA ALA A 107 19.38 10.40 -19.55
C ALA A 107 19.41 11.30 -20.79
N ASP A 108 20.32 12.28 -20.83
CA ASP A 108 20.41 13.34 -21.87
C ASP A 108 20.50 12.82 -23.32
N ASN A 109 20.84 11.55 -23.52
CA ASN A 109 20.94 10.88 -24.82
C ASN A 109 19.75 9.95 -25.14
N ASN A 110 18.61 10.11 -24.46
CA ASN A 110 17.44 9.23 -24.54
C ASN A 110 17.69 7.76 -24.14
N VAL A 111 18.81 7.46 -23.48
CA VAL A 111 19.08 6.13 -22.94
C VAL A 111 18.43 5.98 -21.56
N ARG A 112 17.80 4.84 -21.31
CA ARG A 112 17.29 4.49 -19.97
C ARG A 112 18.46 4.03 -19.09
N VAL A 113 18.67 4.73 -18.00
CA VAL A 113 19.63 4.36 -16.94
C VAL A 113 18.87 4.11 -15.64
N PRO A 114 19.43 3.38 -14.66
CA PRO A 114 18.81 3.24 -13.35
C PRO A 114 18.49 4.60 -12.71
N SER A 115 17.37 4.65 -11.98
CA SER A 115 17.03 5.81 -11.15
C SER A 115 18.06 6.00 -10.02
N GLY A 116 18.15 7.22 -9.48
CA GLY A 116 18.97 7.48 -8.29
C GLY A 116 18.29 7.01 -7.00
N GLU A 117 19.06 6.96 -5.92
CA GLU A 117 18.50 6.81 -4.57
C GLU A 117 17.79 8.10 -4.12
N PRO A 118 16.67 8.03 -3.36
CA PRO A 118 16.06 6.81 -2.79
C PRO A 118 15.05 6.11 -3.73
N GLU A 119 14.76 6.66 -4.90
CA GLU A 119 13.71 6.16 -5.81
C GLU A 119 13.94 4.69 -6.22
N LEU A 120 15.16 4.34 -6.61
CA LEU A 120 15.50 2.98 -7.06
C LEU A 120 15.20 1.92 -6.00
N LYS A 121 15.59 2.16 -4.74
CA LYS A 121 15.32 1.24 -3.62
C LYS A 121 13.83 0.92 -3.47
N TYR A 122 12.97 1.92 -3.50
CA TYR A 122 11.53 1.70 -3.35
C TYR A 122 10.90 1.10 -4.62
N ALA A 123 11.42 1.43 -5.81
CA ALA A 123 10.99 0.82 -7.06
C ALA A 123 11.31 -0.70 -7.10
N GLU A 124 12.48 -1.09 -6.61
CA GLU A 124 12.87 -2.50 -6.46
C GLU A 124 12.02 -3.21 -5.40
N ALA A 125 11.78 -2.57 -4.25
CA ALA A 125 10.92 -3.12 -3.21
C ALA A 125 9.49 -3.36 -3.70
N ALA A 126 8.92 -2.40 -4.46
CA ALA A 126 7.61 -2.56 -5.08
C ALA A 126 7.58 -3.72 -6.10
N THR A 127 8.62 -3.84 -6.93
CA THR A 127 8.74 -4.96 -7.90
C THR A 127 8.81 -6.31 -7.18
N GLN A 128 9.65 -6.42 -6.14
CA GLN A 128 9.79 -7.65 -5.37
C GLN A 128 8.49 -8.01 -4.63
N PHE A 129 7.78 -7.01 -4.09
CA PHE A 129 6.47 -7.21 -3.50
C PHE A 129 5.48 -7.76 -4.51
N ALA A 130 5.44 -7.19 -5.73
CA ALA A 130 4.57 -7.66 -6.81
C ALA A 130 4.82 -9.14 -7.14
N GLN A 131 6.09 -9.50 -7.36
CA GLN A 131 6.51 -10.85 -7.71
C GLN A 131 6.23 -11.87 -6.61
N ARG A 132 6.33 -11.50 -5.33
CA ARG A 132 6.00 -12.39 -4.21
C ARG A 132 4.49 -12.53 -4.02
N THR A 133 3.74 -11.44 -4.19
CA THR A 133 2.30 -11.37 -3.90
C THR A 133 1.49 -12.08 -4.98
N VAL A 134 1.85 -11.86 -6.25
CA VAL A 134 1.25 -12.54 -7.40
C VAL A 134 2.40 -13.09 -8.26
N PRO A 135 2.85 -14.33 -8.00
CA PRO A 135 3.95 -14.95 -8.74
C PRO A 135 3.62 -15.17 -10.21
N GLU A 136 4.66 -15.17 -11.05
CA GLU A 136 4.52 -15.52 -12.47
C GLU A 136 3.86 -16.88 -12.66
N GLY A 137 2.97 -16.98 -13.64
CA GLY A 137 2.16 -18.15 -13.89
C GLY A 137 0.85 -18.23 -13.09
N SER A 138 0.59 -17.30 -12.16
CA SER A 138 -0.67 -17.26 -11.41
C SER A 138 -1.87 -16.94 -12.29
N ASP A 139 -3.00 -17.58 -12.00
CA ASP A 139 -4.31 -17.16 -12.50
C ASP A 139 -4.77 -15.89 -11.78
N VAL A 140 -5.20 -14.92 -12.56
CA VAL A 140 -5.69 -13.62 -12.09
C VAL A 140 -6.98 -13.24 -12.82
N TYR A 141 -7.67 -12.25 -12.28
CA TYR A 141 -8.81 -11.61 -12.94
C TYR A 141 -8.46 -10.17 -13.23
N PHE A 142 -8.65 -9.76 -14.48
CA PHE A 142 -8.43 -8.40 -14.93
C PHE A 142 -9.77 -7.67 -15.07
N TRP A 143 -9.86 -6.51 -14.45
CA TRP A 143 -10.95 -5.55 -14.66
C TRP A 143 -10.44 -4.41 -15.52
N TYR A 144 -10.92 -4.33 -16.76
CA TYR A 144 -10.55 -3.25 -17.68
C TYR A 144 -11.28 -1.94 -17.31
N SER A 145 -10.55 -0.82 -17.25
CA SER A 145 -11.14 0.48 -16.90
C SER A 145 -11.64 1.30 -18.10
N GLY A 146 -11.68 0.71 -19.28
CA GLY A 146 -12.16 1.39 -20.49
C GLY A 146 -11.10 2.23 -21.21
N SER A 147 -9.86 2.30 -20.73
CA SER A 147 -8.82 3.18 -21.29
C SER A 147 -7.49 2.49 -21.62
N LYS A 148 -6.72 3.10 -22.54
CA LYS A 148 -5.35 2.70 -22.91
C LYS A 148 -4.37 3.82 -22.61
N SER A 149 -3.16 3.47 -22.17
CA SER A 149 -2.08 4.43 -21.86
C SER A 149 -0.73 3.91 -22.37
N PHE A 150 -0.13 4.59 -23.35
CA PHE A 150 1.16 4.20 -23.96
C PHE A 150 1.22 2.70 -24.34
N ASN A 151 0.25 2.23 -25.13
CA ASN A 151 0.08 0.83 -25.54
C ASN A 151 -0.22 -0.19 -24.41
N ARG A 152 -0.50 0.28 -23.19
CA ARG A 152 -0.95 -0.56 -22.09
C ARG A 152 -2.46 -0.49 -21.94
N LEU A 153 -3.08 -1.60 -21.57
CA LEU A 153 -4.45 -1.57 -21.06
C LEU A 153 -4.41 -1.00 -19.64
N VAL A 154 -5.36 -0.14 -19.30
CA VAL A 154 -5.50 0.37 -17.93
C VAL A 154 -6.58 -0.45 -17.23
N GLY A 155 -6.32 -0.84 -15.99
CA GLY A 155 -7.28 -1.61 -15.21
C GLY A 155 -6.71 -2.15 -13.92
N THR A 156 -7.43 -3.06 -13.29
CA THR A 156 -7.04 -3.63 -11.99
C THR A 156 -6.84 -5.13 -12.09
N ILE A 157 -5.79 -5.63 -11.44
CA ILE A 157 -5.56 -7.06 -11.26
C ILE A 157 -6.11 -7.49 -9.90
N TYR A 158 -6.93 -8.54 -9.95
CA TYR A 158 -7.46 -9.24 -8.80
C TYR A 158 -6.89 -10.66 -8.74
N TYR A 159 -6.62 -11.15 -7.54
CA TYR A 159 -6.14 -12.51 -7.31
C TYR A 159 -6.82 -13.14 -6.10
N GLY A 160 -6.66 -14.47 -5.93
CA GLY A 160 -7.27 -15.20 -4.81
C GLY A 160 -8.80 -15.15 -4.83
N PHE A 161 -9.41 -15.27 -6.02
CA PHE A 161 -10.87 -15.21 -6.16
C PHE A 161 -11.55 -16.38 -5.43
N ASP A 162 -12.46 -16.06 -4.51
CA ASP A 162 -13.34 -16.99 -3.81
C ASP A 162 -14.73 -16.94 -4.49
N PRO A 163 -15.11 -17.96 -5.29
CA PRO A 163 -16.38 -17.97 -6.01
C PRO A 163 -17.60 -18.06 -5.09
N ALA A 164 -17.46 -18.68 -3.91
CA ALA A 164 -18.58 -18.81 -2.97
C ALA A 164 -18.90 -17.48 -2.31
N LYS A 165 -17.88 -16.66 -2.03
CA LYS A 165 -18.04 -15.33 -1.44
C LYS A 165 -18.13 -14.20 -2.46
N LYS A 166 -17.78 -14.48 -3.73
CA LYS A 166 -17.68 -13.51 -4.82
C LYS A 166 -16.69 -12.39 -4.47
N THR A 167 -15.55 -12.78 -3.92
CA THR A 167 -14.53 -11.84 -3.44
C THR A 167 -13.18 -12.12 -4.06
N ALA A 168 -12.39 -11.09 -4.31
CA ALA A 168 -10.98 -11.23 -4.66
C ALA A 168 -10.15 -10.09 -4.07
N ILE A 169 -8.84 -10.30 -4.03
CA ILE A 169 -7.89 -9.33 -3.49
C ILE A 169 -7.48 -8.36 -4.60
N ASN A 170 -7.65 -7.07 -4.36
CA ASN A 170 -7.22 -5.98 -5.23
C ASN A 170 -5.70 -5.76 -5.08
N TYR A 171 -4.93 -6.07 -6.12
CA TYR A 171 -3.48 -5.89 -6.09
C TYR A 171 -3.05 -4.44 -5.86
N GLY A 172 -3.73 -3.47 -6.49
CA GLY A 172 -3.41 -2.06 -6.32
C GLY A 172 -3.55 -1.60 -4.88
N ALA A 173 -4.61 -2.04 -4.20
CA ALA A 173 -4.79 -1.78 -2.78
C ALA A 173 -3.71 -2.47 -1.92
N GLN A 174 -3.26 -3.67 -2.29
CA GLN A 174 -2.21 -4.38 -1.56
C GLN A 174 -0.86 -3.66 -1.58
N VAL A 175 -0.40 -3.24 -2.76
CA VAL A 175 0.89 -2.55 -2.89
C VAL A 175 0.86 -1.18 -2.21
N VAL A 176 -0.28 -0.49 -2.23
CA VAL A 176 -0.49 0.77 -1.51
C VAL A 176 -0.55 0.57 0.00
N LEU A 177 -1.23 -0.46 0.50
CA LEU A 177 -1.32 -0.78 1.94
C LEU A 177 0.05 -1.04 2.54
N ASN A 178 0.94 -1.65 1.75
CA ASN A 178 2.34 -1.88 2.13
C ASN A 178 3.22 -0.63 1.93
N GLY A 179 2.67 0.52 1.52
CA GLY A 179 3.41 1.75 1.33
C GLY A 179 4.48 1.67 0.24
N LEU A 180 4.23 0.91 -0.82
CA LEU A 180 5.14 0.75 -1.96
C LEU A 180 4.62 1.43 -3.23
N ALA A 181 3.44 2.04 -3.16
CA ALA A 181 2.86 2.86 -4.20
C ALA A 181 2.06 4.01 -3.58
N ILE A 182 2.01 5.14 -4.29
CA ILE A 182 1.07 6.23 -3.99
C ILE A 182 -0.27 5.97 -4.69
N PRO A 183 -1.39 6.42 -4.11
CA PRO A 183 -2.65 6.44 -4.82
C PRO A 183 -2.68 7.59 -5.86
N LEU A 184 -3.06 7.30 -7.10
CA LEU A 184 -3.33 8.30 -8.14
C LEU A 184 -4.81 8.66 -8.17
N ILE A 185 -5.27 9.30 -7.10
CA ILE A 185 -6.65 9.72 -6.95
C ILE A 185 -6.78 11.15 -7.46
N LYS A 186 -7.35 11.31 -8.66
CA LYS A 186 -7.53 12.63 -9.29
C LYS A 186 -8.48 13.54 -8.50
N SER A 187 -9.43 12.96 -7.76
CA SER A 187 -10.35 13.69 -6.89
C SER A 187 -10.89 12.80 -5.79
N VAL A 188 -11.11 13.34 -4.59
CA VAL A 188 -11.83 12.63 -3.53
C VAL A 188 -13.24 12.23 -4.01
N THR A 189 -13.88 13.02 -4.88
CA THR A 189 -15.20 12.69 -5.43
C THR A 189 -15.19 11.40 -6.26
N SER A 190 -14.07 11.05 -6.92
CA SER A 190 -14.00 9.79 -7.68
C SER A 190 -13.91 8.56 -6.76
N LEU A 191 -13.53 8.73 -5.49
CA LEU A 191 -13.61 7.67 -4.48
C LEU A 191 -15.01 7.52 -3.86
N LEU A 192 -15.91 8.48 -4.13
CA LEU A 192 -17.23 8.56 -3.53
C LEU A 192 -18.34 8.27 -4.53
N ASP A 193 -18.08 8.41 -5.82
CA ASP A 193 -19.05 8.15 -6.88
C ASP A 193 -19.24 6.63 -7.09
N GLN A 194 -20.22 6.06 -6.38
CA GLN A 194 -20.59 4.65 -6.48
C GLN A 194 -21.09 4.25 -7.88
N ASN A 195 -21.49 5.21 -8.71
CA ASN A 195 -21.93 4.97 -10.07
C ASN A 195 -20.75 4.93 -11.05
N SER A 196 -19.54 5.27 -10.60
CA SER A 196 -18.35 5.24 -11.42
C SER A 196 -17.89 3.79 -11.65
N GLU A 197 -17.60 3.43 -12.90
CA GLU A 197 -17.08 2.09 -13.25
C GLU A 197 -15.74 1.78 -12.57
N ILE A 198 -14.97 2.81 -12.21
CA ILE A 198 -13.69 2.69 -11.50
C ILE A 198 -13.83 2.71 -9.98
N TYR A 199 -15.04 2.86 -9.44
CA TYR A 199 -15.28 2.88 -8.00
C TYR A 199 -14.81 1.60 -7.32
N VAL A 200 -15.13 0.47 -7.95
CA VAL A 200 -14.81 -0.89 -7.48
C VAL A 200 -13.30 -1.10 -7.40
N SER A 201 -12.53 -0.55 -8.34
CA SER A 201 -11.06 -0.63 -8.36
C SER A 201 -10.39 0.37 -7.41
N THR A 202 -10.88 1.59 -7.32
CA THR A 202 -10.18 2.71 -6.67
C THR A 202 -10.51 2.90 -5.19
N ARG A 203 -11.71 2.50 -4.74
CA ARG A 203 -12.07 2.64 -3.33
C ARG A 203 -11.16 1.85 -2.37
N PRO A 204 -10.85 0.56 -2.62
CA PRO A 204 -9.92 -0.19 -1.76
C PRO A 204 -8.53 0.46 -1.68
N ILE A 205 -8.07 1.09 -2.76
CA ILE A 205 -6.80 1.82 -2.81
C ILE A 205 -6.80 3.01 -1.85
N GLY A 206 -7.88 3.80 -1.82
CA GLY A 206 -7.99 4.93 -0.90
C GLY A 206 -7.92 4.51 0.58
N ILE A 207 -8.58 3.41 0.94
CA ILE A 207 -8.53 2.83 2.30
C ILE A 207 -7.11 2.38 2.64
N ALA A 208 -6.50 1.63 1.73
CA ALA A 208 -5.14 1.15 1.88
C ALA A 208 -4.14 2.30 2.08
N ALA A 209 -4.26 3.37 1.29
CA ALA A 209 -3.38 4.54 1.39
C ALA A 209 -3.47 5.19 2.76
N ASN A 210 -4.69 5.35 3.27
CA ASN A 210 -4.89 5.95 4.58
C ASN A 210 -4.19 5.16 5.69
N LEU A 211 -4.41 3.84 5.72
CA LEU A 211 -3.78 2.96 6.69
C LEU A 211 -2.25 2.99 6.56
N ALA A 212 -1.72 2.95 5.34
CA ALA A 212 -0.28 2.98 5.11
C ALA A 212 0.36 4.29 5.60
N ILE A 213 -0.33 5.43 5.40
CA ILE A 213 0.09 6.76 5.89
C ILE A 213 0.08 6.81 7.42
N LEU A 214 -1.04 6.42 8.04
CA LEU A 214 -1.21 6.42 9.49
C LEU A 214 -0.13 5.60 10.20
N ASN A 215 0.21 4.47 9.60
CA ASN A 215 1.19 3.53 10.14
C ASN A 215 2.62 3.82 9.68
N LYS A 216 2.85 4.89 8.92
CA LYS A 216 4.18 5.29 8.42
C LYS A 216 4.90 4.14 7.70
N MET A 217 4.20 3.43 6.82
CA MET A 217 4.73 2.27 6.09
C MET A 217 5.62 2.73 4.92
N ASN A 218 6.84 2.19 4.81
CA ASN A 218 7.73 2.34 3.64
C ASN A 218 7.85 3.78 3.09
N ILE A 219 7.29 4.10 1.92
CA ILE A 219 7.40 5.47 1.35
C ILE A 219 6.77 6.54 2.26
N TRP A 220 5.85 6.14 3.14
CA TRP A 220 5.21 6.99 4.15
C TRP A 220 6.00 7.10 5.46
N SER A 221 7.11 6.36 5.59
CA SER A 221 7.93 6.36 6.81
C SER A 221 8.95 7.51 6.85
N LEU A 222 9.14 8.21 5.74
CA LEU A 222 10.18 9.20 5.58
C LEU A 222 9.71 10.57 6.08
N ASP A 223 10.40 11.07 7.10
CA ASP A 223 10.33 12.43 7.66
C ASP A 223 8.95 12.91 8.14
N SER A 224 8.95 14.02 8.88
CA SER A 224 7.76 14.78 9.28
C SER A 224 7.13 15.57 8.12
N ASP A 225 7.92 15.91 7.10
CA ASP A 225 7.44 16.55 5.87
C ASP A 225 7.24 15.51 4.76
N LEU A 226 6.08 14.86 4.79
CA LEU A 226 5.70 13.84 3.82
C LEU A 226 5.75 14.34 2.36
N ASN A 227 5.52 15.65 2.16
CA ASN A 227 5.50 16.24 0.83
C ASN A 227 6.89 16.25 0.20
N LYS A 228 7.89 16.64 1.01
CA LYS A 228 9.28 16.60 0.62
C LYS A 228 9.74 15.16 0.38
N SER A 229 9.42 14.25 1.31
CA SER A 229 9.78 12.84 1.20
C SER A 229 9.25 12.18 -0.07
N LEU A 230 7.99 12.42 -0.43
CA LEU A 230 7.43 11.87 -1.66
C LEU A 230 8.10 12.47 -2.91
N LYS A 231 8.44 13.75 -2.92
CA LYS A 231 9.19 14.36 -4.04
C LYS A 231 10.60 13.80 -4.18
N ASP A 232 11.25 13.48 -3.07
CA ASP A 232 12.58 12.87 -3.08
C ASP A 232 12.53 11.43 -3.62
N ILE A 233 11.49 10.66 -3.27
CA ILE A 233 11.26 9.29 -3.77
C ILE A 233 10.77 9.27 -5.22
N TYR A 234 9.91 10.19 -5.64
CA TYR A 234 9.33 10.25 -6.99
C TYR A 234 10.00 11.36 -7.80
N ASN A 235 11.33 11.37 -7.86
CA ASN A 235 12.08 12.45 -8.48
C ASN A 235 12.13 12.35 -10.01
N VAL A 236 11.98 11.16 -10.58
CA VAL A 236 12.02 10.94 -12.03
C VAL A 236 10.74 11.42 -12.70
N ARG A 237 9.58 11.01 -12.18
CA ARG A 237 8.27 11.39 -12.73
C ARG A 237 7.70 12.66 -12.14
N GLY A 238 8.16 13.03 -10.95
CA GLY A 238 7.45 13.98 -10.09
C GLY A 238 6.21 13.35 -9.46
N VAL A 239 5.74 13.96 -8.40
CA VAL A 239 4.49 13.59 -7.73
C VAL A 239 3.66 14.83 -7.50
N ASP A 240 2.41 14.80 -7.94
CA ASP A 240 1.40 15.69 -7.38
C ASP A 240 0.95 15.11 -6.05
N SER A 241 1.26 15.81 -4.98
CA SER A 241 0.97 15.41 -3.61
C SER A 241 -0.17 16.24 -3.00
N SER A 242 -0.91 16.99 -3.81
CA SER A 242 -2.09 17.76 -3.38
C SER A 242 -3.14 16.90 -2.66
N TRP A 243 -3.30 15.64 -3.10
CA TRP A 243 -4.20 14.66 -2.49
C TRP A 243 -3.76 14.19 -1.08
N VAL A 244 -2.48 14.32 -0.72
CA VAL A 244 -1.96 13.92 0.61
C VAL A 244 -2.71 14.66 1.72
N SER A 245 -3.05 15.93 1.47
CA SER A 245 -3.79 16.73 2.43
C SER A 245 -5.17 16.17 2.78
N TYR A 246 -5.76 15.31 1.93
CA TYR A 246 -7.05 14.69 2.19
C TYR A 246 -6.94 13.37 2.98
N LEU A 247 -5.76 12.77 3.03
CA LEU A 247 -5.53 11.47 3.68
C LEU A 247 -4.77 11.58 5.01
N TYR A 248 -4.10 12.71 5.29
CA TYR A 248 -3.27 12.88 6.47
C TYR A 248 -4.05 13.47 7.68
N PRO A 249 -4.06 12.81 8.85
CA PRO A 249 -4.70 13.36 10.05
C PRO A 249 -4.08 14.68 10.49
N GLY A 250 -4.92 15.70 10.64
CA GLY A 250 -4.50 17.00 11.16
C GLY A 250 -4.64 18.15 10.17
N THR A 251 -4.78 17.87 8.88
CA THR A 251 -5.07 18.90 7.87
C THR A 251 -6.55 19.33 7.91
N ASN A 252 -6.85 20.54 7.45
CA ASN A 252 -8.24 21.02 7.36
C ASN A 252 -9.06 20.21 6.35
N ASN A 253 -8.43 19.76 5.26
CA ASN A 253 -9.09 18.90 4.28
C ASN A 253 -9.46 17.55 4.90
N TYR A 254 -8.52 16.86 5.56
CA TYR A 254 -8.82 15.62 6.26
C TYR A 254 -9.95 15.80 7.28
N LYS A 255 -9.91 16.84 8.12
CA LYS A 255 -10.96 17.10 9.13
C LYS A 255 -12.33 17.41 8.52
N THR A 256 -12.37 17.98 7.32
CA THR A 256 -13.63 18.26 6.61
C THR A 256 -14.32 16.99 6.13
N TYR A 257 -13.54 15.97 5.75
CA TYR A 257 -14.07 14.72 5.15
C TYR A 257 -14.03 13.50 6.08
N ALA A 258 -13.16 13.50 7.09
CA ALA A 258 -13.15 12.51 8.16
C ALA A 258 -14.22 12.88 9.19
N ARG A 259 -15.21 12.00 9.38
CA ARG A 259 -16.12 12.13 10.53
C ARG A 259 -15.40 11.65 11.79
N LYS A 260 -15.97 11.96 12.96
CA LYS A 260 -15.50 11.44 14.25
C LYS A 260 -16.30 10.17 14.54
N GLY A 261 -15.62 9.07 14.85
CA GLY A 261 -16.26 7.85 15.32
C GLY A 261 -16.96 8.08 16.66
N PRO A 262 -17.84 7.15 17.09
CA PRO A 262 -18.53 7.24 18.37
C PRO A 262 -17.60 7.11 19.59
N ASP A 263 -16.37 6.62 19.43
CA ASP A 263 -15.41 6.44 20.52
C ASP A 263 -14.31 7.52 20.51
N ALA A 264 -14.01 8.09 21.69
CA ALA A 264 -13.15 9.27 21.83
C ALA A 264 -11.64 8.93 21.85
N ASN A 265 -11.28 7.67 22.07
CA ASN A 265 -9.90 7.21 22.18
C ASN A 265 -9.45 6.31 21.01
N ASP A 266 -10.30 6.14 19.99
CA ASP A 266 -10.05 5.25 18.87
C ASP A 266 -9.65 6.04 17.62
N TYR A 267 -8.35 6.33 17.48
CA TYR A 267 -7.80 7.02 16.29
C TYR A 267 -7.81 6.16 15.01
N VAL A 268 -8.44 4.98 15.04
CA VAL A 268 -8.68 4.13 13.86
C VAL A 268 -10.07 4.37 13.25
N GLN A 269 -10.97 5.09 13.93
CA GLN A 269 -12.37 5.12 13.50
C GLN A 269 -12.71 6.31 12.60
N THR A 270 -13.25 5.97 11.42
CA THR A 270 -13.95 6.81 10.42
C THR A 270 -13.11 7.65 9.47
N ILE A 271 -12.59 7.02 8.42
CA ILE A 271 -12.30 7.73 7.16
C ILE A 271 -13.13 7.14 6.03
N TRP A 272 -14.29 6.55 6.36
CA TRP A 272 -15.39 6.29 5.43
C TRP A 272 -16.62 5.87 6.24
N PRO A 273 -17.66 6.70 6.39
CA PRO A 273 -19.01 6.19 6.49
C PRO A 273 -19.50 5.95 5.06
N PHE A 274 -19.73 4.70 4.71
CA PHE A 274 -20.81 4.39 3.78
C PHE A 274 -22.14 4.69 4.46
N TYR A 275 -23.05 5.30 3.70
CA TYR A 275 -24.44 5.67 4.02
C TYR A 275 -24.58 6.78 5.07
N GLU A 276 -25.46 7.77 4.92
CA GLU A 276 -26.72 7.85 4.15
C GLU A 276 -26.64 8.61 2.82
#